data_AF-Q9U4A9-F1
#
_entry.id   AF-Q9U4A9-F1
#
_cell.length_a   1.000
_cell.length_b   1.000
_cell.length_c   1.000
_cell.angle_alpha   90.00
_cell.angle_beta   90.00
_cell.angle_gamma   90.00
#
_symmetry.space_group_name_H-M   'P 1'
#
loop_
_entity.id
_entity.type
_entity.pdbx_description
1 polymer ?
#
loop_
_entity_poly.entity_id
_entity_poly.type
_entity_poly.pdbx_seq_one_letter_code
_entity_poly.pdbx_strand_id
1 'polypeptide(L)'
;LNYNLKPSYEYQDDPWNTHVWKTAEGGVNKTVRKRKLLTFKEVAKAVKFSTKMMGKALAKRIKATILYATETGKSEKYAKTLCEIFKHAFDAKVLCMEDYDVANIEHESLLMVVA
;
A
#
# COMPACT_ATOMS: atom_id res chain seq x y z
N LEU A 1 59.52 -20.25 5.55
CA LEU A 1 58.21 -20.84 5.90
C LEU A 1 57.26 -19.66 6.12
N ASN A 2 56.57 -19.18 5.09
CA ASN A 2 55.71 -17.98 5.18
C ASN A 2 54.26 -18.38 4.96
N TYR A 3 53.55 -18.63 6.06
CA TYR A 3 52.10 -18.84 6.04
C TYR A 3 51.43 -17.55 6.51
N ASN A 4 50.58 -16.97 5.67
CA ASN A 4 49.68 -15.89 6.08
C ASN A 4 48.38 -16.50 6.59
N LEU A 5 48.12 -16.32 7.89
CA LEU A 5 46.90 -16.77 8.55
C LEU A 5 45.80 -15.71 8.37
N LYS A 6 44.62 -16.14 7.88
CA LYS A 6 43.43 -15.29 7.80
C LYS A 6 42.52 -15.53 9.02
N PRO A 7 41.84 -14.50 9.52
CA PRO A 7 41.67 -13.17 8.92
C PRO A 7 42.80 -12.18 9.28
N SER A 8 43.49 -11.66 8.26
CA SER A 8 44.40 -10.52 8.38
C SER A 8 43.62 -9.22 8.25
N TYR A 9 44.04 -8.16 8.97
CA TYR A 9 43.47 -6.81 8.88
C TYR A 9 43.94 -6.04 7.64
N GLU A 10 44.26 -6.76 6.57
CA GLU A 10 44.70 -6.18 5.31
C GLU A 10 43.49 -5.60 4.57
N TYR A 11 43.74 -4.51 3.84
CA TYR A 11 42.73 -3.89 3.00
C TYR A 11 42.13 -4.93 2.05
N GLN A 12 40.81 -5.11 2.13
CA GLN A 12 40.08 -5.97 1.20
C GLN A 12 39.53 -5.09 0.10
N ASP A 13 39.76 -5.48 -1.15
CA ASP A 13 39.12 -4.83 -2.30
C ASP A 13 37.61 -4.86 -2.14
N ASP A 14 36.96 -3.77 -2.58
CA ASP A 14 35.53 -3.64 -2.41
C ASP A 14 34.78 -4.87 -2.92
N PRO A 15 33.83 -5.42 -2.14
CA PRO A 15 33.19 -6.70 -2.45
C PRO A 15 32.53 -6.72 -3.83
N TRP A 16 32.02 -5.61 -4.34
CA TRP A 16 31.39 -5.56 -5.67
C TRP A 16 32.37 -5.69 -6.84
N ASN A 17 33.66 -5.46 -6.62
CA ASN A 17 34.71 -5.64 -7.63
C ASN A 17 35.19 -7.10 -7.71
N THR A 18 35.15 -7.82 -6.59
CA THR A 18 35.71 -9.18 -6.47
C THR A 18 34.66 -10.28 -6.32
N HIS A 19 33.40 -9.94 -6.01
CA HIS A 19 32.34 -10.92 -5.81
C HIS A 19 31.87 -11.52 -7.12
N VAL A 20 32.31 -12.75 -7.39
CA VAL A 20 31.71 -13.61 -8.40
C VAL A 20 30.40 -14.15 -7.85
N TRP A 21 29.28 -13.65 -8.38
CA TRP A 21 27.96 -14.17 -8.06
C TRP A 21 27.91 -15.67 -8.40
N LYS A 22 27.86 -16.53 -7.37
CA LYS A 22 27.58 -17.96 -7.52
C LYS A 22 26.13 -18.11 -7.97
N THR A 23 25.91 -17.89 -9.26
CA THR A 23 24.70 -18.39 -9.91
C THR A 23 24.89 -19.90 -9.97
N ALA A 24 23.89 -20.63 -9.46
CA ALA A 24 23.89 -22.09 -9.32
C ALA A 24 24.64 -22.78 -10.47
N GLU A 25 25.58 -23.61 -10.07
CA GLU A 25 26.52 -24.32 -10.92
C GLU A 25 25.78 -25.13 -12.00
N GLY A 26 26.22 -24.97 -13.25
CA GLY A 26 25.94 -25.92 -14.33
C GLY A 26 24.54 -25.85 -14.93
N GLY A 27 24.27 -24.88 -15.81
CA GLY A 27 23.04 -24.91 -16.59
C GLY A 27 22.91 -23.77 -17.57
N VAL A 28 23.24 -24.05 -18.82
CA VAL A 28 22.87 -23.26 -19.99
C VAL A 28 21.39 -22.88 -19.89
N ASN A 29 21.07 -21.61 -19.61
CA ASN A 29 20.12 -20.81 -20.37
C ASN A 29 19.91 -19.42 -19.75
N LYS A 30 20.23 -18.43 -20.57
CA LYS A 30 19.86 -17.03 -20.47
C LYS A 30 18.40 -16.89 -20.03
N THR A 31 18.17 -16.45 -18.80
CA THR A 31 17.32 -15.29 -18.47
C THR A 31 17.35 -15.10 -16.96
N VAL A 32 18.33 -14.36 -16.46
CA VAL A 32 17.99 -13.42 -15.38
C VAL A 32 16.86 -12.61 -15.99
N ARG A 33 15.61 -12.88 -15.61
CA ARG A 33 14.46 -12.10 -16.06
C ARG A 33 14.77 -10.68 -15.62
N LYS A 34 15.41 -9.88 -16.49
CA LYS A 34 15.48 -8.43 -16.34
C LYS A 34 14.05 -8.06 -16.04
N ARG A 35 13.75 -7.65 -14.80
CA ARG A 35 12.40 -7.20 -14.43
C ARG A 35 12.09 -6.14 -15.48
N LYS A 36 11.18 -6.47 -16.42
CA LYS A 36 10.81 -5.51 -17.46
C LYS A 36 10.31 -4.30 -16.68
N LEU A 37 11.01 -3.18 -16.82
CA LEU A 37 10.58 -1.92 -16.22
C LEU A 37 9.20 -1.64 -16.81
N LEU A 38 8.18 -1.69 -15.95
CA LEU A 38 6.81 -1.41 -16.36
C LEU A 38 6.75 0.05 -16.80
N THR A 39 6.25 0.27 -18.01
CA THR A 39 6.03 1.63 -18.50
C THR A 39 4.84 2.24 -17.77
N PHE A 40 4.82 3.58 -17.64
CA PHE A 40 3.67 4.29 -17.04
C PHE A 40 2.34 3.93 -17.74
N LYS A 41 2.38 3.71 -19.07
CA LYS A 41 1.22 3.29 -19.86
C LYS A 41 0.64 1.94 -19.41
N GLU A 42 1.51 0.99 -19.05
CA GLU A 42 1.07 -0.33 -18.55
C GLU A 42 0.48 -0.22 -17.14
N VAL A 43 1.11 0.57 -16.27
CA VAL A 43 0.58 0.86 -14.92
C VAL A 43 -0.78 1.55 -15.01
N ALA A 44 -0.94 2.56 -15.87
CA ALA A 44 -2.20 3.26 -16.06
C ALA A 44 -3.32 2.32 -16.56
N LYS A 45 -3.00 1.38 -17.47
CA LYS A 45 -3.95 0.36 -17.91
C LYS A 45 -4.38 -0.57 -16.77
N ALA A 46 -3.43 -1.00 -15.93
CA ALA A 46 -3.71 -1.82 -14.77
C ALA A 46 -4.60 -1.09 -13.74
N VAL A 47 -4.32 0.19 -13.47
CA VAL A 47 -5.14 1.04 -12.59
C VAL A 47 -6.54 1.24 -13.16
N LYS A 48 -6.68 1.46 -14.47
CA LYS A 48 -8.00 1.55 -15.12
C LYS A 48 -8.82 0.27 -14.96
N PHE A 49 -8.16 -0.89 -15.04
CA PHE A 49 -8.81 -2.17 -14.85
C PHE A 49 -9.22 -2.39 -13.38
N SER A 50 -8.31 -2.14 -12.44
CA SER A 50 -8.58 -2.33 -11.00
C SER A 50 -9.67 -1.39 -10.49
N THR A 51 -9.68 -0.12 -10.92
CA THR A 51 -10.73 0.85 -10.57
C THR A 51 -12.10 0.43 -11.10
N LYS A 52 -12.18 -0.13 -12.32
CA LYS A 52 -13.44 -0.69 -12.86
C LYS A 52 -13.96 -1.87 -12.04
N MET A 53 -13.06 -2.75 -11.55
CA MET A 53 -13.44 -3.85 -10.67
C MET A 53 -13.87 -3.36 -9.29
N MET A 54 -13.12 -2.42 -8.71
CA MET A 54 -13.39 -1.83 -7.41
C MET A 54 -14.73 -1.09 -7.39
N GLY A 55 -15.02 -0.28 -8.40
CA GLY A 55 -16.31 0.43 -8.50
C GLY A 55 -17.51 -0.53 -8.52
N LYS A 56 -17.41 -1.66 -9.25
CA LYS A 56 -18.46 -2.70 -9.24
C LYS A 56 -18.61 -3.40 -7.88
N ALA A 57 -17.51 -3.61 -7.17
CA ALA A 57 -17.53 -4.26 -5.86
C ALA A 57 -18.09 -3.32 -4.78
N LEU A 58 -17.69 -2.04 -4.79
CA LEU A 58 -18.17 -1.02 -3.86
C LEU A 58 -19.67 -0.74 -4.04
N ALA A 59 -20.16 -0.71 -5.28
CA ALA A 59 -21.59 -0.48 -5.56
C ALA A 59 -22.54 -1.53 -4.95
N LYS A 60 -22.03 -2.71 -4.56
CA LYS A 60 -22.83 -3.76 -3.90
C LYS A 60 -22.76 -3.68 -2.37
N ARG A 61 -21.84 -2.89 -1.81
CA ARG A 61 -21.65 -2.76 -0.36
C ARG A 61 -22.61 -1.72 0.21
N ILE A 62 -22.97 -1.89 1.48
CA ILE A 62 -23.77 -0.92 2.21
C ILE A 62 -22.91 0.34 2.45
N LYS A 63 -23.50 1.51 2.22
CA LYS A 63 -22.87 2.80 2.48
C LYS A 63 -22.79 3.05 3.98
N ALA A 64 -21.61 3.44 4.47
CA ALA A 64 -21.40 3.81 5.86
C ALA A 64 -20.74 5.19 5.95
N THR A 65 -21.36 6.09 6.70
CA THR A 65 -20.89 7.48 6.84
C THR A 65 -20.44 7.70 8.27
N ILE A 66 -19.18 8.08 8.42
CA ILE A 66 -18.55 8.36 9.71
C ILE A 66 -18.37 9.86 9.83
N LEU A 67 -19.17 10.49 10.68
CA LEU A 67 -19.05 11.89 11.01
C LEU A 67 -18.08 12.07 12.19
N TYR A 68 -17.25 13.09 12.12
CA TYR A 68 -16.41 13.50 13.24
C TYR A 68 -16.50 15.00 13.48
N ALA A 69 -16.38 15.39 14.74
CA ALA A 69 -16.11 16.76 15.14
C ALA A 69 -14.82 16.75 15.95
N THR A 70 -13.92 17.71 15.74
CA THR A 70 -12.67 17.73 16.48
C THR A 70 -12.13 19.15 16.63
N GLU A 71 -11.63 19.47 17.82
CA GLU A 71 -10.87 20.71 18.07
C GLU A 71 -9.36 20.46 18.03
N THR A 72 -8.92 19.28 18.50
CA THR A 72 -7.50 18.92 18.66
C THR A 72 -7.03 17.81 17.72
N GLY A 73 -7.91 17.29 16.84
CA GLY A 73 -7.59 16.26 15.86
C GLY A 73 -7.69 14.80 16.35
N LYS A 74 -7.97 14.56 17.64
CA LYS A 74 -8.07 13.18 18.20
C LYS A 74 -9.23 12.40 17.60
N SER A 75 -10.41 13.00 17.58
CA SER A 75 -11.64 12.40 17.07
C SER A 75 -11.56 12.13 15.56
N GLU A 76 -10.92 13.03 14.80
CA GLU A 76 -10.61 12.80 13.38
C GLU A 76 -9.71 11.56 13.19
N LYS A 77 -8.65 11.42 14.01
CA LYS A 77 -7.76 10.26 13.95
C LYS A 77 -8.52 8.97 14.23
N TYR A 78 -9.38 8.95 15.25
CA TYR A 78 -10.22 7.78 15.54
C TYR A 78 -11.22 7.47 14.42
N ALA A 79 -11.83 8.49 13.81
CA ALA A 79 -12.74 8.30 12.68
C ALA A 79 -12.03 7.70 11.46
N LYS A 80 -10.79 8.11 11.18
CA LYS A 80 -9.95 7.50 10.13
C LYS A 80 -9.63 6.03 10.42
N THR A 81 -9.24 5.70 11.65
CA THR A 81 -9.01 4.31 12.05
C THR A 81 -10.30 3.48 11.94
N LEU A 82 -11.43 4.02 12.37
CA LEU A 82 -12.74 3.36 12.27
C LEU A 82 -13.12 3.10 10.80
N CYS A 83 -12.83 4.06 9.91
CA CYS A 83 -13.04 3.92 8.48
C CYS A 83 -12.21 2.79 7.87
N GLU A 84 -10.95 2.64 8.27
CA GLU A 84 -10.10 1.53 7.80
C GLU A 84 -10.68 0.17 8.18
N ILE A 85 -11.20 0.04 9.41
CA ILE A 85 -11.87 -1.18 9.87
C ILE A 85 -13.14 -1.43 9.05
N PHE A 86 -13.96 -0.40 8.81
CA PHE A 86 -15.22 -0.55 8.09
C PHE A 86 -15.05 -0.81 6.59
N LYS A 87 -13.98 -0.30 5.96
CA LYS A 87 -13.65 -0.53 4.54
C LYS A 87 -13.48 -2.01 4.18
N HIS A 88 -13.32 -2.92 5.15
CA HIS A 88 -13.30 -4.35 4.86
C HIS A 88 -14.64 -4.88 4.34
N ALA A 89 -15.77 -4.36 4.87
CA ALA A 89 -17.11 -4.87 4.57
C ALA A 89 -18.05 -3.81 3.94
N PHE A 90 -17.87 -2.54 4.27
CA PHE A 90 -18.73 -1.44 3.87
C PHE A 90 -18.07 -0.56 2.80
N ASP A 91 -18.88 0.26 2.13
CA ASP A 91 -18.42 1.44 1.40
C ASP A 91 -18.39 2.62 2.39
N ALA A 92 -17.30 2.70 3.15
CA ALA A 92 -17.17 3.64 4.26
C ALA A 92 -16.48 4.94 3.86
N LYS A 93 -17.08 6.08 4.23
CA LYS A 93 -16.51 7.43 4.09
C LYS A 93 -16.45 8.15 5.44
N VAL A 94 -15.49 9.07 5.58
CA VAL A 94 -15.33 9.93 6.76
C VAL A 94 -15.59 11.36 6.32
N LEU A 95 -16.39 12.10 7.08
CA LEU A 95 -16.73 13.50 6.83
C LEU A 95 -16.64 14.31 8.12
N CYS A 96 -16.16 15.55 8.03
CA CYS A 96 -16.28 16.52 9.11
C CYS A 96 -17.77 16.89 9.26
N MET A 97 -18.24 17.10 10.49
CA MET A 97 -19.62 17.55 10.72
C MET A 97 -19.91 18.91 10.10
N GLU A 98 -18.91 19.80 10.02
CA GLU A 98 -19.06 21.14 9.41
C GLU A 98 -19.32 21.06 7.90
N ASP A 99 -18.75 20.04 7.24
CA ASP A 99 -18.89 19.82 5.80
C ASP A 99 -20.10 18.93 5.45
N TYR A 100 -20.81 18.41 6.45
CA TYR A 100 -21.90 17.47 6.24
C TYR A 100 -23.24 18.18 6.05
N ASP A 101 -23.87 17.96 4.90
CA ASP A 101 -25.22 18.43 4.63
C ASP A 101 -26.28 17.52 5.29
N VAL A 102 -26.98 18.08 6.27
CA VAL A 102 -28.01 17.44 7.09
C VAL A 102 -29.16 16.88 6.25
N ALA A 103 -29.44 17.45 5.07
CA ALA A 103 -30.48 16.93 4.18
C ALA A 103 -30.22 15.50 3.69
N ASN A 104 -28.95 15.06 3.72
CA ASN A 104 -28.58 13.70 3.33
C ASN A 104 -28.92 12.64 4.38
N ILE A 105 -29.27 13.03 5.62
CA ILE A 105 -29.48 12.08 6.71
C ILE A 105 -30.58 11.04 6.40
N GLU A 106 -31.61 11.43 5.65
CA GLU A 106 -32.70 10.54 5.23
C GLU A 106 -32.25 9.44 4.26
N HIS A 107 -31.17 9.69 3.53
CA HIS A 107 -30.62 8.79 2.50
C HIS A 107 -29.46 7.93 3.01
N GLU A 108 -28.99 8.15 4.24
CA GLU A 108 -27.89 7.40 4.83
C GLU A 108 -28.37 6.03 5.32
N SER A 109 -27.64 4.97 4.97
CA SER A 109 -27.97 3.60 5.41
C SER A 109 -27.39 3.26 6.78
N LEU A 110 -26.21 3.83 7.09
CA LEU A 110 -25.54 3.68 8.37
C LEU A 110 -24.72 4.94 8.64
N LEU A 111 -25.00 5.58 9.78
CA LEU A 111 -24.29 6.78 10.22
C LEU A 111 -23.67 6.55 11.59
N MET A 112 -22.40 6.89 11.74
CA MET A 112 -21.64 6.78 12.99
C MET A 112 -21.03 8.12 13.32
N VAL A 113 -20.99 8.47 14.61
CA VAL A 113 -20.41 9.72 15.10
C VAL A 113 -19.22 9.42 15.99
N VAL A 114 -18.11 10.13 15.77
CA VAL A 114 -16.91 10.08 16.61
C VAL A 114 -16.69 11.45 17.23
N ALA A 115 -16.81 11.53 18.56
CA ALA A 115 -16.62 12.73 19.37
C ALA A 115 -15.38 12.60 20.25
#